data_AF-A0A4R3MNR9-F1
#
_entry.id   AF-A0A4R3MNR9-F1
#
_cell.length_a   1.000
_cell.length_b   1.000
_cell.length_c   1.000
_cell.angle_alpha   90.00
_cell.angle_beta   90.00
_cell.angle_gamma   90.00
#
_symmetry.space_group_name_H-M   'P 1'
#
loop_
_entity.id
_entity.type
_entity.pdbx_description
1 polymer ?
#
loop_
_entity_poly.entity_id
_entity_poly.type
_entity_poly.pdbx_seq_one_letter_code
_entity_poly.pdbx_strand_id
1 'polypeptide(L)'
;MEVTELIVDPKKDRISVYFNDEYFFWLTNKEIKKLDIKEEQELSLERINSIIDNIVYKKAKSKALNYIKYCDRTEQDVCLKLKKEGFIDLVIQKVIFFCKDYHIIDDYRYATNYLNAKKEKKSLYQIKYELKNKGVSDSIISDVLKDIEVNEEEIIKTLIHKKTKNHTSNKESIQKLYYYLVRKGFNPSLVMKIIKENEQNK
;
A
#
# COMPACT_ATOMS: atom_id res chain seq x y z
N MET A 1 -28.39 -11.53 -18.80
CA MET A 1 -28.02 -10.13 -18.57
C MET A 1 -27.66 -9.55 -19.92
N GLU A 2 -28.19 -8.37 -20.22
CA GLU A 2 -28.02 -7.71 -21.50
C GLU A 2 -26.70 -6.92 -21.51
N VAL A 3 -25.94 -7.00 -22.60
CA VAL A 3 -24.78 -6.14 -22.85
C VAL A 3 -25.30 -4.77 -23.26
N THR A 4 -25.26 -3.80 -22.34
CA THR A 4 -25.81 -2.47 -22.62
C THR A 4 -24.83 -1.59 -23.37
N GLU A 5 -23.53 -1.65 -23.04
CA GLU A 5 -22.53 -0.80 -23.68
C GLU A 5 -21.15 -1.48 -23.81
N LEU A 6 -20.48 -1.20 -24.94
CA LEU A 6 -19.07 -1.55 -25.21
C LEU A 6 -18.24 -0.30 -25.48
N ILE A 7 -17.62 0.26 -24.43
CA ILE A 7 -16.85 1.51 -24.54
C ILE A 7 -15.38 1.23 -24.87
N VAL A 8 -14.90 1.72 -26.01
CA VAL A 8 -13.51 1.56 -26.46
C VAL A 8 -12.59 2.64 -25.85
N ASP A 9 -11.50 2.23 -25.19
CA ASP A 9 -10.37 3.08 -24.84
C ASP A 9 -9.31 3.02 -25.96
N PRO A 10 -9.20 4.07 -26.81
CA PRO A 10 -8.30 4.05 -27.97
C PRO A 10 -6.81 4.05 -27.59
N LYS A 11 -6.47 4.36 -26.33
CA LYS A 11 -5.07 4.45 -25.89
C LYS A 11 -4.54 3.14 -25.30
N LYS A 12 -5.41 2.23 -24.85
CA LYS A 12 -5.01 1.08 -24.01
C LYS A 12 -5.38 -0.30 -24.56
N ASP A 13 -5.96 -0.39 -25.76
CA ASP A 13 -6.54 -1.64 -26.30
C ASP A 13 -7.49 -2.30 -25.28
N ARG A 14 -8.40 -1.50 -24.73
CA ARG A 14 -9.41 -1.93 -23.75
C ARG A 14 -10.80 -1.57 -24.24
N ILE A 15 -11.73 -2.49 -24.08
CA ILE A 15 -13.15 -2.32 -24.31
C ILE A 15 -13.83 -2.63 -22.97
N SER A 16 -14.41 -1.63 -22.35
CA SER A 16 -15.18 -1.76 -21.12
C SER A 16 -16.54 -2.35 -21.45
N VAL A 17 -16.92 -3.43 -20.75
CA VAL A 17 -18.17 -4.16 -20.95
C VAL A 17 -19.11 -3.85 -19.80
N TYR A 18 -20.29 -3.34 -20.16
CA TYR A 18 -21.38 -3.05 -19.25
C TYR A 18 -22.50 -4.06 -19.43
N PHE A 19 -23.09 -4.50 -18.33
CA PHE A 19 -24.29 -5.32 -18.31
C PHE A 19 -25.35 -4.65 -17.46
N ASN A 20 -26.55 -4.47 -18.01
CA ASN A 20 -27.64 -3.75 -17.33
C ASN A 20 -27.16 -2.41 -16.71
N ASP A 21 -26.38 -1.63 -17.47
CA ASP A 21 -25.79 -0.33 -17.07
C ASP A 21 -24.75 -0.37 -15.93
N GLU A 22 -24.35 -1.56 -15.50
CA GLU A 22 -23.30 -1.75 -14.51
C GLU A 22 -21.99 -2.19 -15.17
N TYR A 23 -20.87 -1.66 -14.70
CA TYR A 23 -19.54 -2.05 -15.18
C TYR A 23 -19.12 -3.42 -14.61
N PHE A 24 -18.69 -4.35 -15.47
CA PHE A 24 -18.23 -5.67 -15.04
C PHE A 24 -16.73 -5.89 -15.26
N PHE A 25 -16.23 -5.67 -16.47
CA PHE A 25 -14.83 -5.91 -16.79
C PHE A 25 -14.44 -5.23 -18.09
N TRP A 26 -13.13 -5.16 -18.35
CA TRP A 26 -12.61 -4.77 -19.65
C TRP A 26 -11.96 -5.97 -20.36
N LEU A 27 -12.12 -6.01 -21.67
CA LEU A 27 -11.52 -6.99 -22.58
C LEU A 27 -10.72 -6.28 -23.66
N THR A 28 -9.80 -7.00 -24.30
CA THR A 28 -9.10 -6.52 -25.50
C THR A 28 -9.97 -6.75 -26.72
N ASN A 29 -9.67 -6.05 -27.82
CA ASN A 29 -10.40 -6.25 -29.08
C ASN A 29 -10.36 -7.71 -29.56
N LYS A 30 -9.21 -8.39 -29.37
CA LYS A 30 -9.06 -9.82 -29.72
C LYS A 30 -10.00 -10.73 -28.92
N GLU A 31 -10.22 -10.43 -27.65
CA GLU A 31 -11.09 -11.25 -26.79
C GLU A 31 -12.56 -11.00 -27.07
N ILE A 32 -12.99 -9.75 -27.29
CA ILE A 32 -14.36 -9.44 -27.69
C ILE A 32 -14.73 -10.21 -28.96
N LYS A 33 -13.85 -10.18 -29.98
CA LYS A 33 -14.04 -10.94 -31.22
C LYS A 33 -14.07 -12.45 -30.99
N LYS A 34 -13.14 -12.98 -30.19
CA LYS A 34 -13.08 -14.42 -29.90
C LYS A 34 -14.30 -14.93 -29.14
N LEU A 35 -14.82 -14.12 -28.23
CA LEU A 35 -15.98 -14.45 -27.41
C LEU A 35 -17.31 -14.12 -28.08
N ASP A 36 -17.30 -13.49 -29.26
CA ASP A 36 -18.47 -12.99 -30.00
C ASP A 36 -19.45 -12.25 -29.07
N ILE A 37 -18.94 -11.19 -28.42
CA ILE A 37 -19.73 -10.30 -27.56
C ILE A 37 -20.11 -9.06 -28.37
N LYS A 38 -21.40 -8.74 -28.41
CA LYS A 38 -22.00 -7.59 -29.10
C LYS A 38 -22.91 -6.82 -28.15
N GLU A 39 -23.14 -5.53 -28.42
CA GLU A 39 -24.18 -4.76 -27.73
C GLU A 39 -25.57 -5.36 -28.02
N GLU A 40 -26.51 -5.15 -27.10
CA GLU A 40 -27.89 -5.67 -27.13
C GLU A 40 -27.98 -7.21 -27.05
N GLN A 41 -26.85 -7.88 -26.81
CA GLN A 41 -26.79 -9.33 -26.66
C GLN A 41 -27.11 -9.75 -25.23
N GLU A 42 -27.95 -10.78 -25.07
CA GLU A 42 -28.09 -11.45 -23.79
C GLU A 42 -26.98 -12.50 -23.56
N LEU A 43 -26.31 -12.40 -22.42
CA LEU A 43 -25.42 -13.45 -21.90
C LEU A 43 -26.00 -14.08 -20.63
N SER A 44 -25.89 -15.41 -20.55
CA SER A 44 -26.20 -16.15 -19.32
C SER A 44 -25.18 -15.82 -18.23
N LEU A 45 -25.62 -15.89 -16.97
CA LEU A 45 -24.73 -15.71 -15.82
C LEU A 45 -23.55 -16.69 -15.84
N GLU A 46 -23.78 -17.92 -16.28
CA GLU A 46 -22.74 -18.94 -16.44
C GLU A 46 -21.65 -18.49 -17.42
N ARG A 47 -22.04 -17.90 -18.56
CA ARG A 47 -21.09 -17.39 -19.56
C ARG A 47 -20.31 -16.19 -19.02
N ILE A 48 -20.98 -15.27 -18.31
CA ILE A 48 -20.34 -14.11 -17.68
C ILE A 48 -19.32 -14.57 -16.63
N ASN A 49 -19.71 -15.47 -15.74
CA ASN A 49 -18.83 -16.04 -14.71
C ASN A 49 -17.64 -16.77 -15.33
N SER A 50 -17.86 -17.52 -16.42
CA SER A 50 -16.78 -18.18 -17.16
C SER A 50 -15.77 -17.16 -17.73
N ILE A 51 -16.23 -16.03 -18.28
CA ILE A 51 -15.34 -14.95 -18.75
C ILE A 51 -14.55 -14.36 -17.58
N ILE A 52 -15.21 -14.08 -16.46
CA ILE A 52 -14.57 -13.54 -15.25
C ILE A 52 -13.46 -14.49 -14.78
N ASP A 53 -13.75 -15.78 -14.62
CA ASP A 53 -12.82 -16.72 -14.00
C ASP A 53 -11.70 -17.16 -14.95
N ASN A 54 -12.01 -17.34 -16.25
CA ASN A 54 -11.03 -17.86 -17.19
C ASN A 54 -10.17 -16.79 -17.86
N ILE A 55 -10.63 -15.54 -17.89
CA ILE A 55 -9.95 -14.45 -18.61
C ILE A 55 -9.61 -13.31 -17.65
N VAL A 56 -10.61 -12.69 -17.03
CA VAL A 56 -10.42 -11.46 -16.25
C VAL A 56 -9.57 -11.75 -15.01
N TYR A 57 -9.87 -12.82 -14.28
CA TYR A 57 -9.10 -13.27 -13.13
C TYR A 57 -7.65 -13.61 -13.49
N LYS A 58 -7.41 -14.34 -14.60
CA LYS A 58 -6.04 -14.67 -15.03
C LYS A 58 -5.23 -13.42 -15.35
N LYS A 59 -5.84 -12.42 -15.99
CA LYS A 59 -5.20 -11.11 -16.22
C LYS A 59 -4.89 -10.40 -14.92
N ALA A 60 -5.87 -10.29 -14.02
CA ALA A 60 -5.71 -9.61 -12.73
C ALA A 60 -4.59 -10.27 -11.90
N LYS A 61 -4.59 -11.61 -11.83
CA LYS A 61 -3.53 -12.40 -11.19
C LYS A 61 -2.16 -12.11 -11.81
N SER A 62 -2.04 -12.17 -13.13
CA SER A 62 -0.76 -11.86 -13.81
C SER A 62 -0.29 -10.43 -13.53
N LYS A 63 -1.21 -9.44 -13.52
CA LYS A 63 -0.89 -8.05 -13.18
C LYS A 63 -0.41 -7.90 -11.73
N ALA A 64 -1.07 -8.57 -10.78
CA ALA A 64 -0.66 -8.57 -9.38
C ALA A 64 0.73 -9.19 -9.20
N LEU A 65 0.97 -10.39 -9.76
CA LEU A 65 2.26 -11.07 -9.64
C LEU A 65 3.41 -10.24 -10.23
N ASN A 66 3.20 -9.64 -11.40
CA ASN A 66 4.19 -8.74 -12.00
C ASN A 66 4.46 -7.51 -11.13
N TYR A 67 3.44 -6.96 -10.46
CA TYR A 67 3.61 -5.81 -9.57
C TYR A 67 4.39 -6.15 -8.28
N ILE A 68 4.15 -7.34 -7.73
CA ILE A 68 4.78 -7.84 -6.51
C ILE A 68 6.23 -8.26 -6.75
N LYS A 69 6.57 -8.75 -7.95
CA LYS A 69 7.92 -9.23 -8.31
C LYS A 69 9.05 -8.23 -8.01
N TYR A 70 8.78 -6.93 -8.06
CA TYR A 70 9.81 -5.89 -7.91
C TYR A 70 10.12 -5.55 -6.45
N CYS A 71 9.16 -5.66 -5.54
CA CYS A 71 9.35 -5.48 -4.10
C CYS A 71 8.12 -5.93 -3.31
N ASP A 72 8.31 -6.20 -2.01
CA ASP A 72 7.24 -6.54 -1.09
C ASP A 72 6.09 -5.53 -1.15
N ARG A 73 4.87 -6.05 -1.18
CA ARG A 73 3.61 -5.29 -1.24
C ARG A 73 2.70 -5.72 -0.09
N THR A 74 1.93 -4.77 0.41
CA THR A 74 0.79 -5.08 1.27
C THR A 74 -0.43 -5.49 0.44
N GLU A 75 -1.41 -6.11 1.08
CA GLU A 75 -2.72 -6.36 0.49
C GLU A 75 -3.34 -5.08 -0.09
N GLN A 76 -3.27 -3.97 0.64
CA GLN A 76 -3.82 -2.70 0.16
C GLN A 76 -3.09 -2.19 -1.08
N ASP A 77 -1.76 -2.31 -1.14
CA ASP A 77 -0.98 -1.92 -2.33
C ASP A 77 -1.46 -2.69 -3.57
N VAL A 78 -1.67 -4.02 -3.45
CA VAL A 78 -2.16 -4.86 -4.56
C VAL A 78 -3.60 -4.52 -4.92
N CYS A 79 -4.48 -4.34 -3.93
CA CYS A 79 -5.87 -3.95 -4.14
C CYS A 79 -5.96 -2.62 -4.89
N LEU A 80 -5.28 -1.58 -4.42
CA LEU A 80 -5.23 -0.27 -5.07
C LEU A 80 -4.65 -0.35 -6.49
N LYS A 81 -3.63 -1.19 -6.71
CA LYS A 81 -3.07 -1.41 -8.04
C LYS A 81 -4.11 -2.00 -8.98
N LEU A 82 -4.83 -3.05 -8.57
CA LEU A 82 -5.84 -3.69 -9.41
C LEU A 82 -7.07 -2.80 -9.64
N LYS A 83 -7.52 -2.04 -8.63
CA LYS A 83 -8.58 -1.02 -8.81
C LYS A 83 -8.21 0.01 -9.86
N LYS A 84 -6.98 0.53 -9.82
CA LYS A 84 -6.47 1.47 -10.84
C LYS A 84 -6.39 0.85 -12.24
N GLU A 85 -6.26 -0.46 -12.34
CA GLU A 85 -6.28 -1.18 -13.61
C GLU A 85 -7.71 -1.49 -14.12
N GLY A 86 -8.75 -1.15 -13.35
CA GLY A 86 -10.15 -1.34 -13.72
C GLY A 86 -10.72 -2.71 -13.38
N PHE A 87 -10.11 -3.47 -12.45
CA PHE A 87 -10.71 -4.73 -12.01
C PHE A 87 -11.78 -4.47 -10.94
N ILE A 88 -12.90 -5.19 -11.01
CA ILE A 88 -13.96 -5.14 -10.01
C ILE A 88 -13.56 -5.85 -8.70
N ASP A 89 -14.21 -5.49 -7.61
CA ASP A 89 -13.89 -5.99 -6.26
C ASP A 89 -13.96 -7.52 -6.18
N LEU A 90 -14.93 -8.17 -6.84
CA LEU A 90 -15.03 -9.63 -6.90
C LEU A 90 -13.73 -10.28 -7.40
N VAL A 91 -13.17 -9.76 -8.50
CA VAL A 91 -11.93 -10.29 -9.09
C VAL A 91 -10.73 -9.97 -8.21
N ILE A 92 -10.69 -8.76 -7.66
CA ILE A 92 -9.62 -8.34 -6.76
C ILE A 92 -9.56 -9.26 -5.54
N GLN A 93 -10.69 -9.53 -4.89
CA GLN A 93 -10.73 -10.41 -3.72
C GLN A 93 -10.27 -11.83 -4.06
N LYS A 94 -10.66 -12.40 -5.21
CA LYS A 94 -10.14 -13.69 -5.68
C LYS A 94 -8.61 -13.68 -5.84
N VAL A 95 -8.03 -12.58 -6.36
CA VAL A 95 -6.57 -12.45 -6.51
C VAL A 95 -5.88 -12.29 -5.16
N ILE A 96 -6.43 -11.47 -4.25
CA ILE A 96 -5.89 -11.28 -2.91
C ILE A 96 -5.90 -12.59 -2.13
N PHE A 97 -7.00 -13.34 -2.17
CA PHE A 97 -7.09 -14.66 -1.55
C PHE A 97 -6.00 -15.59 -2.07
N PHE A 98 -5.84 -15.70 -3.39
CA PHE A 98 -4.76 -16.47 -4.01
C PHE A 98 -3.37 -16.01 -3.54
N CYS A 99 -3.11 -14.70 -3.50
CA CYS A 99 -1.81 -14.19 -3.08
C CYS A 99 -1.51 -14.46 -1.60
N LYS A 100 -2.53 -14.46 -0.73
CA LYS A 100 -2.39 -14.81 0.69
C LYS A 100 -2.16 -16.30 0.90
N ASP A 101 -2.99 -17.13 0.25
CA ASP A 101 -2.95 -18.59 0.36
C ASP A 101 -1.59 -19.17 -0.06
N TYR A 102 -0.96 -18.56 -1.07
CA TYR A 102 0.38 -18.93 -1.54
C TYR A 102 1.51 -18.13 -0.87
N HIS A 103 1.24 -17.38 0.20
CA HIS A 103 2.21 -16.54 0.94
C HIS A 103 3.01 -15.55 0.07
N ILE A 104 2.43 -15.13 -1.05
CA ILE A 104 2.98 -14.15 -1.99
C ILE A 104 2.90 -12.75 -1.36
N ILE A 105 1.76 -12.45 -0.73
CA ILE A 105 1.60 -11.26 0.12
C ILE A 105 1.41 -11.70 1.57
N ASP A 106 2.02 -10.95 2.47
CA ASP A 106 1.96 -11.18 3.91
C ASP A 106 2.21 -9.84 4.61
N ASP A 107 1.12 -9.24 5.12
CA ASP A 107 1.16 -7.94 5.77
C ASP A 107 1.90 -7.99 7.12
N TYR A 108 1.90 -9.14 7.79
CA TYR A 108 2.64 -9.34 9.04
C TYR A 108 4.15 -9.35 8.78
N ARG A 109 4.58 -10.13 7.77
CA ARG A 109 5.96 -10.13 7.29
C ARG A 109 6.39 -8.75 6.81
N TYR A 110 5.52 -8.07 6.04
CA TYR A 110 5.78 -6.71 5.58
C TYR A 110 6.02 -5.74 6.75
N ALA A 111 5.12 -5.74 7.74
CA ALA A 111 5.20 -4.86 8.90
C ALA A 111 6.47 -5.12 9.73
N THR A 112 6.80 -6.40 9.95
CA THR A 112 8.01 -6.82 10.67
C THR A 112 9.28 -6.32 9.96
N ASN A 113 9.38 -6.54 8.65
CA ASN A 113 10.52 -6.08 7.85
C ASN A 113 10.62 -4.55 7.85
N TYR A 114 9.49 -3.85 7.71
CA TYR A 114 9.45 -2.40 7.71
C TYR A 114 9.92 -1.82 9.04
N LEU A 115 9.41 -2.36 10.15
CA LEU A 115 9.79 -1.92 11.49
C LEU A 115 11.27 -2.18 11.75
N ASN A 116 11.80 -3.38 11.47
CA ASN A 116 13.22 -3.67 11.63
C ASN A 116 14.12 -2.74 10.80
N ALA A 117 13.71 -2.40 9.58
CA ALA A 117 14.48 -1.48 8.73
C ALA A 117 14.43 -0.01 9.18
N LYS A 118 13.43 0.39 9.98
CA LYS A 118 13.17 1.80 10.33
C LYS A 118 13.31 2.13 11.82
N LYS A 119 13.29 1.14 12.71
CA LYS A 119 13.28 1.33 14.16
C LYS A 119 14.46 2.14 14.71
N GLU A 120 15.60 2.17 14.01
CA GLU A 120 16.77 2.96 14.41
C GLU A 120 16.76 4.41 13.86
N LYS A 121 15.77 4.77 13.03
CA LYS A 121 15.77 6.03 12.25
C LYS A 121 14.48 6.84 12.40
N LYS A 122 13.41 6.22 12.88
CA LYS A 122 12.06 6.81 12.99
C LYS A 122 11.48 6.50 14.37
N SER A 123 10.61 7.38 14.85
CA SER A 123 9.80 7.11 16.04
C SER A 123 8.83 5.95 15.79
N LEU A 124 8.41 5.29 16.87
CA LEU A 124 7.38 4.26 16.80
C LEU A 124 6.06 4.83 16.26
N TYR A 125 5.71 6.06 16.65
CA TYR A 125 4.52 6.74 16.14
C TYR A 125 4.57 6.89 14.61
N GLN A 126 5.70 7.34 14.07
CA GLN A 126 5.86 7.51 12.63
C GLN A 126 5.75 6.16 11.91
N ILE A 127 6.38 5.11 12.43
CA ILE A 127 6.32 3.78 11.82
C ILE A 127 4.88 3.24 11.83
N LYS A 128 4.17 3.34 12.96
CA LYS A 128 2.75 2.96 13.07
C LYS A 128 1.89 3.70 12.06
N TYR A 129 2.07 5.02 11.93
CA TYR A 129 1.33 5.84 10.97
C TYR A 129 1.58 5.40 9.52
N GLU A 130 2.83 5.15 9.16
CA GLU A 130 3.21 4.73 7.81
C GLU A 130 2.67 3.32 7.48
N LEU A 131 2.68 2.39 8.44
CA LEU A 131 2.08 1.06 8.28
C LEU A 131 0.55 1.11 8.13
N LYS A 132 -0.13 1.97 8.90
CA LYS A 132 -1.58 2.20 8.73
C LYS A 132 -1.92 2.75 7.35
N ASN A 133 -1.13 3.72 6.86
CA ASN A 133 -1.30 4.27 5.51
C ASN A 133 -1.00 3.25 4.41
N LYS A 134 -0.31 2.16 4.75
CA LYS A 134 -0.09 1.00 3.89
C LYS A 134 -1.14 -0.09 4.04
N GLY A 135 -2.14 0.13 4.89
CA GLY A 135 -3.31 -0.74 5.05
C GLY A 135 -3.09 -1.89 6.00
N VAL A 136 -1.95 -1.91 6.70
CA VAL A 136 -1.68 -2.93 7.72
C VAL A 136 -2.64 -2.72 8.89
N SER A 137 -3.30 -3.79 9.31
CA SER A 137 -4.32 -3.72 10.37
C SER A 137 -3.72 -3.34 11.73
N ASP A 138 -4.53 -2.71 12.58
CA ASP A 138 -4.12 -2.36 13.94
C ASP A 138 -3.69 -3.57 14.78
N SER A 139 -4.30 -4.74 14.53
CA SER A 139 -3.91 -6.01 15.17
C SER A 139 -2.46 -6.40 14.82
N ILE A 140 -2.13 -6.48 13.53
CA ILE A 140 -0.79 -6.82 13.06
C ILE A 140 0.24 -5.80 13.58
N ILE A 141 -0.07 -4.50 13.50
CA ILE A 141 0.84 -3.46 14.00
C ILE A 141 1.08 -3.64 15.50
N SER A 142 0.04 -3.90 16.27
CA SER A 142 0.17 -4.07 17.72
C SER A 142 0.99 -5.31 18.06
N ASP A 143 0.78 -6.42 17.35
CA ASP A 143 1.52 -7.66 17.58
C ASP A 143 3.01 -7.51 17.23
N VAL A 144 3.32 -6.96 16.07
CA VAL A 144 4.70 -6.72 15.63
C VAL A 144 5.45 -5.76 16.56
N LEU A 145 4.75 -4.85 17.26
CA LEU A 145 5.35 -3.93 18.22
C LEU A 145 5.58 -4.55 19.61
N LYS A 146 4.91 -5.63 19.99
CA LYS A 146 5.05 -6.25 21.33
C LYS A 146 6.45 -6.79 21.57
N ASP A 147 7.06 -7.36 20.54
CA ASP A 147 8.35 -8.05 20.64
C ASP A 147 9.56 -7.13 20.40
N ILE A 148 9.35 -5.80 20.42
CA ILE A 148 10.37 -4.84 19.99
C ILE A 148 10.69 -3.82 21.07
N GLU A 149 11.98 -3.78 21.40
CA GLU A 149 12.58 -2.70 22.17
C GLU A 149 13.11 -1.62 21.22
N VAL A 150 12.63 -0.38 21.39
CA VAL A 150 13.14 0.79 20.68
C VAL A 150 13.64 1.82 21.67
N ASN A 151 14.93 2.12 21.60
CA ASN A 151 15.52 3.21 22.35
C ASN A 151 15.35 4.52 21.59
N GLU A 152 14.18 5.16 21.72
CA GLU A 152 13.89 6.44 21.06
C GLU A 152 14.86 7.56 21.49
N GLU A 153 15.42 7.49 22.70
CA GLU A 153 16.40 8.45 23.19
C GLU A 153 17.68 8.45 22.34
N GLU A 154 18.25 7.28 22.05
CA GLU A 154 19.44 7.17 21.21
C GLU A 154 19.20 7.60 19.75
N ILE A 155 18.00 7.35 19.23
CA ILE A 155 17.61 7.83 17.89
C ILE A 155 17.57 9.36 17.87
N ILE A 156 16.96 9.97 18.89
CA ILE A 156 16.88 11.43 19.00
C ILE A 156 18.29 12.02 19.10
N LYS A 157 19.17 11.49 19.98
CA LYS A 157 20.57 11.93 20.10
C LYS A 157 21.30 11.84 18.76
N THR A 158 21.15 10.73 18.04
CA THR A 158 21.77 10.54 16.72
C THR A 158 21.28 11.56 15.70
N LEU A 159 19.98 11.86 15.69
CA LEU A 159 19.38 12.85 14.78
C LEU A 159 19.83 14.27 15.11
N ILE A 160 19.92 14.62 16.40
CA ILE A 160 20.46 15.90 16.87
C ILE A 160 21.90 16.03 16.37
N HIS A 161 22.78 15.07 16.70
CA HIS A 161 24.19 15.11 16.33
C HIS A 161 24.39 15.29 14.81
N LYS A 162 23.63 14.55 13.98
CA LYS A 162 23.68 14.70 12.51
C LYS A 162 23.27 16.09 12.04
N LYS A 163 22.30 16.71 12.70
CA LYS A 163 21.73 17.99 12.27
C LYS A 163 22.49 19.20 12.83
N THR A 164 23.18 19.04 13.96
CA THR A 164 23.97 20.09 14.61
C THR A 164 25.46 20.03 14.27
N LYS A 165 25.91 19.02 13.52
CA LYS A 165 27.33 18.81 13.16
C LYS A 165 28.02 20.05 12.54
N ASN A 166 27.25 20.96 11.95
CA ASN A 166 27.73 22.15 11.25
C ASN A 166 27.15 23.49 11.76
N HIS A 167 26.39 23.50 12.88
CA HIS A 167 25.71 24.72 13.35
C HIS A 167 25.91 24.97 14.85
N THR A 168 26.34 26.20 15.18
CA THR A 168 26.44 26.72 16.55
C THR A 168 25.04 26.97 17.16
N SER A 169 24.88 26.61 18.44
CA SER A 169 23.62 26.71 19.19
C SER A 169 23.16 28.16 19.36
N ASN A 170 22.19 28.61 18.57
CA ASN A 170 21.34 29.77 18.90
C ASN A 170 19.92 29.29 19.25
N LYS A 171 19.18 30.02 20.11
CA LYS A 171 17.82 29.66 20.57
C LYS A 171 16.86 29.31 19.42
N GLU A 172 16.92 30.04 18.31
CA GLU A 172 16.12 29.75 17.11
C GLU A 172 16.43 28.39 16.48
N SER A 173 17.70 27.96 16.53
CA SER A 173 18.12 26.66 15.99
C SER A 173 17.57 25.49 16.83
N ILE A 174 17.45 25.68 18.14
CA ILE A 174 16.92 24.68 19.08
C ILE A 174 15.41 24.54 18.90
N GLN A 175 14.68 25.65 18.78
CA GLN A 175 13.23 25.60 18.52
C GLN A 175 12.92 24.91 17.19
N LYS A 176 13.70 25.19 16.13
CA LYS A 176 13.58 24.50 14.83
C LYS A 176 13.88 23.00 14.95
N LEU A 177 14.85 22.62 15.78
CA LEU A 177 15.21 21.22 16.05
C LEU A 177 14.09 20.49 16.80
N TYR A 178 13.52 21.11 17.84
CA TYR A 178 12.38 20.59 18.59
C TYR A 178 11.19 20.29 17.65
N TYR A 179 10.72 21.27 16.88
CA TYR A 179 9.59 21.08 15.96
C TYR A 179 9.89 20.05 14.86
N TYR A 180 11.15 19.90 14.47
CA TYR A 180 11.53 18.85 13.53
C TYR A 180 11.37 17.43 14.12
N LEU A 181 11.81 17.23 15.37
CA LEU A 181 11.69 15.93 16.05
C LEU A 181 10.24 15.61 16.40
N VAL A 182 9.46 16.59 16.87
CA VAL A 182 8.02 16.40 17.13
C VAL A 182 7.25 16.03 15.85
N ARG A 183 7.54 16.68 14.72
CA ARG A 183 6.94 16.29 13.42
C ARG A 183 7.38 14.90 12.93
N LYS A 184 8.50 14.38 13.44
CA LYS A 184 8.93 12.99 13.24
C LYS A 184 8.24 12.01 14.20
N GLY A 185 7.31 12.46 15.04
CA GLY A 185 6.50 11.62 15.92
C GLY A 185 7.16 11.27 17.26
N PHE A 186 8.29 11.88 17.61
CA PHE A 186 8.90 11.66 18.92
C PHE A 186 8.11 12.35 20.03
N ASN A 187 8.09 11.74 21.22
CA ASN A 187 7.41 12.30 22.38
C ASN A 187 7.98 13.71 22.73
N PRO A 188 7.13 14.75 22.83
CA PRO A 188 7.57 16.12 23.10
C PRO A 188 8.42 16.28 24.38
N SER A 189 8.03 15.58 25.46
CA SER A 189 8.74 15.63 26.75
C SER A 189 10.12 15.01 26.66
N LEU A 190 10.23 13.85 25.98
CA LEU A 190 11.51 13.18 25.75
C LEU A 190 12.45 14.03 24.88
N VAL A 191 11.92 14.63 23.80
CA VAL A 191 12.67 15.53 22.93
C VAL A 191 13.22 16.72 23.73
N MET A 192 12.39 17.35 24.57
CA MET A 192 12.80 18.50 25.39
C MET A 192 13.88 18.12 26.41
N LYS A 193 13.76 16.94 27.04
CA LYS A 193 14.77 16.39 27.96
C LYS A 193 16.14 16.26 27.26
N ILE A 194 16.18 15.56 26.13
CA ILE A 194 17.44 15.26 25.43
C ILE A 194 18.08 16.52 24.85
N ILE A 195 17.27 17.47 24.35
CA ILE A 195 17.79 18.76 23.89
C ILE A 195 18.52 19.49 25.03
N LYS A 196 17.92 19.55 26.23
CA LYS A 196 18.56 20.19 27.40
C LYS A 196 19.84 19.48 27.83
N GLU A 197 19.84 18.15 27.88
CA GLU A 197 21.05 17.36 28.19
C GLU A 197 22.17 17.62 27.18
N ASN A 198 21.83 17.72 25.90
CA ASN A 198 22.80 18.04 24.84
C ASN A 198 23.32 19.49 24.90
N GLU A 199 22.58 20.42 25.52
CA GLU A 199 23.09 21.76 25.81
C GLU A 199 24.04 21.79 27.01
N GLN A 200 23.83 20.93 28.01
CA GLN A 200 24.67 20.84 29.21
C GLN A 200 25.99 20.10 28.98
N ASN A 201 26.03 19.22 27.99
CA ASN A 201 27.22 18.44 27.60
C ASN A 201 28.08 19.12 26.50
N LYS A 202 27.80 20.38 26.17
CA LYS A 202 28.59 21.22 25.24
C LYS A 202 29.49 22.18 26.02
#